data_AF-A0A0S8HXH9-F1
#
_entry.id   AF-A0A0S8HXH9-F1
#
_cell.length_a   1.000
_cell.length_b   1.000
_cell.length_c   1.000
_cell.angle_alpha   90.00
_cell.angle_beta   90.00
_cell.angle_gamma   90.00
#
_symmetry.space_group_name_H-M   'P 1'
#
loop_
_entity.id
_entity.type
_entity.pdbx_description
1 polymer ?
#
loop_
_entity_poly.entity_id
_entity_poly.type
_entity_poly.pdbx_seq_one_letter_code
_entity_poly.pdbx_strand_id
1 'polypeptide(L)' 'MMTEETGVKTETIAETENFIAWKAQEPDGEVTFHLELGTVTLHFFKEEWEELLELMRTLS' A
#
# COMPACT_ATOMS: atom_id res chain seq x y z
N MET A 1 15.10 -1.45 -25.49
CA MET A 1 14.54 -2.02 -24.24
C MET A 1 13.16 -1.41 -24.11
N MET A 2 12.11 -2.20 -24.29
CA MET A 2 10.74 -1.75 -24.08
C MET A 2 10.50 -1.85 -22.57
N THR A 3 10.39 -0.71 -21.89
CA THR A 3 9.80 -0.66 -20.56
C THR A 3 8.30 -0.87 -20.76
N GLU A 4 7.82 -2.08 -20.52
CA GLU A 4 6.38 -2.35 -20.45
C GLU A 4 5.80 -1.45 -19.35
N GLU A 5 5.04 -0.42 -19.73
CA GLU A 5 4.17 0.28 -18.81
C GLU A 5 3.05 -0.70 -18.43
N THR A 6 3.32 -1.55 -17.45
CA THR A 6 2.28 -2.24 -16.70
C THR A 6 1.37 -1.13 -16.19
N GLY A 7 0.09 -1.07 -16.59
CA GLY A 7 -0.80 0.05 -16.27
C GLY A 7 -1.07 0.31 -14.78
N VAL A 8 -0.28 -0.29 -13.89
CA VAL A 8 -0.22 -0.09 -12.45
C VAL A 8 0.22 1.33 -12.14
N LYS A 9 -0.56 2.02 -11.31
CA LYS A 9 -0.22 3.35 -10.80
C LYS A 9 0.02 3.29 -9.30
N THR A 10 1.19 3.73 -8.86
CA THR A 10 1.54 3.73 -7.43
C THR A 10 1.45 5.13 -6.82
N GLU A 11 1.03 5.23 -5.56
CA GLU A 11 0.94 6.49 -4.83
C GLU A 11 1.36 6.29 -3.36
N THR A 12 2.29 7.12 -2.88
CA THR A 12 2.68 7.17 -1.46
C THR A 12 1.58 7.82 -0.63
N ILE A 13 1.14 7.14 0.42
CA ILE A 13 0.11 7.60 1.36
C ILE A 13 0.75 8.33 2.54
N ALA A 14 1.79 7.72 3.12
CA ALA A 14 2.55 8.28 4.24
C ALA A 14 3.97 7.72 4.24
N GLU A 15 4.93 8.52 4.67
CA GLU A 15 6.34 8.13 4.74
C GLU A 15 6.98 8.79 5.98
N THR A 16 7.83 8.01 6.64
CA THR A 16 8.73 8.44 7.72
C THR A 16 10.13 7.93 7.37
N GLU A 17 11.11 8.17 8.23
CA GLU A 17 12.49 7.72 7.99
C GLU A 17 12.62 6.20 7.76
N ASN A 18 11.79 5.38 8.41
CA ASN A 18 11.92 3.91 8.35
C ASN A 18 10.65 3.19 7.87
N PHE A 19 9.53 3.90 7.73
CA PHE A 19 8.23 3.31 7.39
C PHE A 19 7.56 4.03 6.24
N ILE A 20 7.01 3.26 5.30
CA ILE A 20 6.30 3.78 4.14
C ILE A 20 4.97 3.04 3.99
N ALA A 21 3.89 3.79 3.83
CA ALA A 21 2.61 3.27 3.37
C ALA A 21 2.36 3.81 1.95
N TRP A 22 2.05 2.93 1.01
CA TRP A 22 1.73 3.28 -0.37
C TRP A 22 0.65 2.35 -0.94
N LYS A 23 0.03 2.75 -2.04
CA LYS A 23 -0.97 1.92 -2.74
C LYS A 23 -0.62 1.74 -4.20
N ALA A 24 -1.04 0.62 -4.77
CA ALA A 24 -1.01 0.34 -6.20
C ALA A 24 -2.45 0.26 -6.72
N GLN A 25 -2.74 0.99 -7.79
CA GLN A 25 -3.96 0.83 -8.57
C GLN A 25 -3.64 -0.02 -9.79
N GLU A 26 -4.22 -1.22 -9.84
CA GLU A 26 -4.05 -2.18 -10.93
C GLU A 26 -4.89 -1.80 -12.16
N PRO A 27 -4.55 -2.32 -13.37
CA PRO A 27 -5.26 -1.98 -14.61
C PRO A 27 -6.73 -2.41 -14.64
N ASP A 28 -7.11 -3.39 -13.83
CA ASP A 28 -8.49 -3.87 -13.68
C ASP A 28 -9.33 -3.04 -12.69
N GLY A 29 -8.71 -2.04 -12.05
CA GLY A 29 -9.34 -1.17 -11.06
C GLY A 29 -9.20 -1.65 -9.63
N GLU A 30 -8.56 -2.79 -9.37
CA GLU A 30 -8.22 -3.23 -8.02
C GLU A 30 -7.20 -2.29 -7.38
N VAL A 31 -7.28 -2.12 -6.06
CA VAL A 31 -6.33 -1.30 -5.30
C VAL A 31 -5.75 -2.16 -4.17
N THR A 32 -4.42 -2.27 -4.15
CA THR A 32 -3.69 -2.92 -3.06
C THR A 32 -2.91 -1.90 -2.25
N PHE A 33 -2.76 -2.16 -0.96
CA PHE A 33 -2.04 -1.30 -0.03
C PHE A 33 -0.82 -2.04 0.52
N HIS A 34 0.25 -1.28 0.71
CA HIS A 34 1.57 -1.79 1.06
C HIS A 34 2.10 -1.00 2.24
N LEU A 35 2.53 -1.69 3.29
CA LEU A 35 3.20 -1.10 4.45
C LEU A 35 4.60 -1.69 4.58
N GLU A 36 5.61 -0.87 4.34
CA GLU A 36 7.02 -1.23 4.46
C GLU A 36 7.53 -0.88 5.86
N LEU A 37 8.00 -1.90 6.57
CA LEU A 37 8.46 -1.87 7.95
C LEU A 37 9.95 -2.26 8.05
N GLY A 38 10.78 -1.59 7.24
CA GLY A 38 12.20 -1.91 7.10
C GLY A 38 12.43 -3.23 6.35
N THR A 39 12.48 -4.35 7.07
CA THR A 39 12.77 -5.68 6.47
C THR A 39 11.53 -6.50 6.13
N VAL A 40 10.34 -5.98 6.44
CA VAL A 40 9.06 -6.65 6.21
C VAL A 40 8.16 -5.72 5.42
N THR A 41 7.53 -6.24 4.39
CA THR A 41 6.44 -5.56 3.67
C THR A 41 5.16 -6.33 3.89
N LEU A 42 4.12 -5.64 4.35
CA LEU A 42 2.79 -6.18 4.47
C LEU A 42 1.95 -5.72 3.27
N HIS A 43 1.24 -6.65 2.66
CA HIS A 43 0.37 -6.42 1.51
C HIS A 43 -1.08 -6.65 1.95
N PHE A 44 -1.96 -5.74 1.55
CA PHE A 44 -3.36 -5.77 1.92
C PHE A 44 -4.23 -5.54 0.68
N PHE A 45 -5.32 -6.29 0.59
CA PHE A 45 -6.48 -5.84 -0.18
C PHE A 45 -7.15 -4.66 0.52
N LYS A 46 -8.06 -3.98 -0.19
CA LYS A 46 -8.71 -2.78 0.33
C LYS A 46 -9.43 -3.02 1.66
N GLU A 47 -10.18 -4.12 1.78
CA GLU A 47 -10.95 -4.45 2.98
C GLU A 47 -10.02 -4.69 4.19
N GLU A 48 -8.92 -5.42 3.98
CA GLU A 48 -7.95 -5.71 5.05
C GLU A 48 -7.21 -4.45 5.51
N TRP A 49 -6.94 -3.53 4.57
CA TRP A 49 -6.34 -2.24 4.87
C TRP A 49 -7.27 -1.35 5.70
N GLU A 50 -8.56 -1.30 5.35
CA GLU A 50 -9.57 -0.55 6.10
C GLU A 50 -9.71 -1.07 7.55
N GLU A 51 -9.75 -2.40 7.73
CA GLU A 51 -9.78 -3.05 9.05
C GLU A 51 -8.51 -2.77 9.87
N LEU A 52 -7.32 -2.82 9.23
CA LEU A 52 -6.07 -2.46 9.90
C LEU A 52 -6.09 -1.00 10.39
N LEU A 53 -6.54 -0.07 9.55
CA LEU A 53 -6.64 1.34 9.92
C LEU A 53 -7.62 1.55 11.07
N GLU A 54 -8.73 0.81 11.10
CA GLU A 54 -9.66 0.83 12.22
C GLU A 54 -8.98 0.35 13.50
N LEU A 55 -8.31 -0.80 13.48
CA LEU A 55 -7.55 -1.32 14.63
C LEU A 55 -6.54 -0.28 15.14
N MET A 56 -5.75 0.32 14.25
CA MET A 56 -4.73 1.31 14.63
C MET A 56 -5.35 2.55 15.30
N ARG A 57 -6.55 2.98 14.87
CA ARG A 57 -7.29 4.09 15.50
C ARG A 57 -7.81 3.72 16.89
N THR A 58 -8.00 2.45 17.21
CA THR A 58 -8.41 2.03 18.57
C THR A 58 -7.25 2.08 19.58
N LEU A 59 -6.01 2.13 19.11
CA LEU A 59 -4.82 2.15 19.95
C LEU A 59 -4.43 3.57 20.44
N SER A 60 -5.27 4.58 20.17
CA SER A 60 -5.05 5.99 20.54
C SER A 60 -5.78 6.40 21.82
#